data_AF-A0A954WQN3-F1
#
_entry.id   AF-A0A954WQN3-F1
#
_cell.length_a   1.000
_cell.length_b   1.000
_cell.length_c   1.000
_cell.angle_alpha   90.00
_cell.angle_beta   90.00
_cell.angle_gamma   90.00
#
_symmetry.space_group_name_H-M   'P 1'
#
loop_
_entity.id
_entity.type
_entity.pdbx_description
1 polymer ?
#
loop_
_entity_poly.entity_id
_entity_poly.type
_entity_poly.pdbx_seq_one_letter_code
_entity_poly.pdbx_strand_id
1 'polypeptide(L)'
;MISRKGLSFIEVTISTMLVGLLFVGSLRMLAESTRAALLTQDRIHATRLADQLLREIIALPYEDPNESAVFGSEASELPVANRSNFDDVDDYHNWQETPPRDKNGNDLGYSGWQWSVQVAYVDPASLTSISASDLGVKQVMVSVIRPGTTIAAQLVGYQSQSSSTYASSGIDTTDFDPSTNRPPLANLRCESFAVPSGSTIKFDASQSSDPDGDALNFVWNFGDGSSSTLVAPTHTFTNTAAQDVSCLVELTVVDPFGASNTTTLPIAVFAE
;
A
#
# COMPACT_ATOMS: atom_id res chain seq x y z
N MET A 1 -48.92 34.53 -22.79
CA MET A 1 -47.98 33.82 -23.69
C MET A 1 -46.74 33.45 -22.90
N ILE A 2 -46.46 32.17 -22.73
CA ILE A 2 -45.26 31.70 -22.03
C ILE A 2 -44.11 31.79 -23.04
N SER A 3 -43.17 32.72 -22.82
CA SER A 3 -41.95 32.82 -23.62
C SER A 3 -41.12 31.55 -23.40
N ARG A 4 -41.02 30.70 -24.42
CA ARG A 4 -40.12 29.54 -24.40
C ARG A 4 -38.71 30.07 -24.65
N LYS A 5 -37.93 30.23 -23.59
CA LYS A 5 -36.50 30.52 -23.70
C LYS A 5 -35.80 29.27 -24.23
N GLY A 6 -35.34 29.32 -25.48
CA GLY A 6 -34.45 28.30 -26.04
C GLY A 6 -33.05 28.43 -25.45
N LEU A 7 -32.32 27.30 -25.37
CA LEU A 7 -30.92 27.29 -24.95
C LEU A 7 -30.08 28.15 -25.89
N SER A 8 -29.25 29.02 -25.33
CA SER A 8 -28.28 29.80 -26.10
C SER A 8 -27.16 28.91 -26.62
N PHE A 9 -26.58 29.24 -27.78
CA PHE A 9 -25.43 28.52 -28.33
C PHE A 9 -24.23 28.53 -27.36
N ILE A 10 -24.11 29.58 -26.54
CA ILE A 10 -23.07 29.67 -25.51
C ILE A 10 -23.33 28.70 -24.34
N GLU A 11 -24.60 28.52 -23.93
CA GLU A 11 -24.98 27.56 -22.88
C GLU A 11 -24.73 26.13 -23.34
N VAL A 12 -25.04 25.81 -24.59
CA VAL A 12 -24.76 24.49 -25.16
C VAL A 12 -23.26 24.21 -25.16
N THR A 13 -22.45 25.17 -25.61
CA THR A 13 -20.99 25.02 -25.66
C THR A 13 -20.40 24.83 -24.26
N ILE A 14 -20.76 25.69 -23.30
CA ILE A 14 -20.31 25.58 -21.91
C ILE A 14 -20.76 24.25 -21.29
N SER A 15 -22.01 23.84 -21.51
CA SER A 15 -22.52 22.58 -20.99
C SER A 15 -21.77 21.38 -21.57
N THR A 16 -21.46 21.38 -22.87
CA THR A 16 -20.69 20.30 -23.48
C THR A 16 -19.24 20.23 -22.97
N MET A 17 -18.60 21.38 -22.72
CA MET A 17 -17.27 21.44 -22.10
C MET A 17 -17.30 20.92 -20.66
N LEU A 18 -18.28 21.34 -19.86
CA LEU A 18 -18.44 20.89 -18.48
C LEU A 18 -18.72 19.39 -18.40
N VAL A 19 -19.59 18.86 -19.25
CA VAL A 19 -19.85 17.42 -19.32
C VAL A 19 -18.59 16.66 -19.73
N GLY A 20 -17.82 17.17 -20.69
CA GLY A 20 -16.54 16.57 -21.10
C GLY A 20 -15.53 16.50 -19.95
N LEU A 21 -15.37 17.59 -19.19
CA LEU A 21 -14.46 17.64 -18.03
C LEU A 21 -14.90 16.67 -16.93
N LEU A 22 -16.18 16.67 -16.58
CA LEU A 22 -16.74 15.76 -15.57
C LEU A 22 -16.63 14.29 -16.00
N PHE A 23 -16.83 14.00 -17.29
CA PHE A 23 -16.68 12.66 -17.82
C PHE A 23 -15.24 12.16 -17.70
N VAL A 24 -14.25 12.98 -18.09
CA VAL A 24 -12.83 12.63 -17.95
C VAL A 24 -12.45 12.43 -16.48
N GLY A 25 -12.94 13.30 -15.57
CA GLY A 25 -12.73 13.13 -14.13
C GLY A 25 -13.32 11.82 -13.59
N SER A 26 -14.56 11.49 -13.97
CA SER A 26 -15.20 10.24 -13.53
C SER A 26 -14.49 8.98 -14.04
N LEU A 27 -13.97 8.98 -15.27
CA LEU A 27 -13.21 7.87 -15.83
C LEU A 27 -11.87 7.66 -15.10
N ARG A 28 -11.18 8.74 -14.74
CA ARG A 28 -9.94 8.67 -13.93
C ARG A 28 -10.23 8.11 -12.55
N MET A 29 -11.26 8.63 -11.89
CA MET A 29 -11.69 8.14 -10.58
C MET A 29 -12.08 6.66 -10.61
N LEU A 30 -12.77 6.20 -11.66
CA LEU A 30 -13.10 4.79 -11.85
C LEU A 30 -11.85 3.93 -12.08
N ALA A 31 -10.90 4.40 -12.89
CA ALA A 31 -9.63 3.70 -13.14
C ALA A 31 -8.79 3.59 -11.86
N GLU A 32 -8.75 4.64 -11.04
CA GLU A 32 -8.06 4.64 -9.75
C GLU A 32 -8.76 3.72 -8.74
N SER A 33 -10.08 3.80 -8.64
CA SER A 33 -10.87 2.92 -7.76
C SER A 33 -10.70 1.44 -8.10
N THR A 34 -10.72 1.08 -9.38
CA THR A 34 -10.49 -0.30 -9.82
C THR A 34 -9.06 -0.76 -9.55
N ARG A 35 -8.06 0.11 -9.75
CA ARG A 35 -6.66 -0.19 -9.40
C ARG A 35 -6.49 -0.38 -7.89
N ALA A 36 -7.10 0.47 -7.07
CA ALA A 36 -7.08 0.35 -5.61
C ALA A 36 -7.70 -0.98 -5.17
N ALA A 37 -8.88 -1.33 -5.71
CA ALA A 37 -9.56 -2.60 -5.39
C ALA A 37 -8.69 -3.83 -5.73
N LEU A 38 -7.98 -3.80 -6.86
CA LEU A 38 -7.06 -4.88 -7.25
C LEU A 38 -5.89 -5.01 -6.27
N LEU A 39 -5.27 -3.88 -5.88
CA LEU A 39 -4.17 -3.88 -4.91
C LEU A 39 -4.62 -4.37 -3.53
N THR A 40 -5.81 -3.96 -3.08
CA THR A 40 -6.40 -4.46 -1.83
C THR A 40 -6.64 -5.97 -1.91
N GLN A 41 -7.19 -6.46 -3.02
CA GLN A 41 -7.40 -7.89 -3.23
C GLN A 41 -6.08 -8.66 -3.17
N ASP A 42 -5.05 -8.18 -3.85
CA ASP A 42 -3.73 -8.82 -3.85
C ASP A 42 -3.12 -8.86 -2.45
N ARG A 43 -3.23 -7.77 -1.69
CA ARG A 43 -2.72 -7.75 -0.32
C ARG A 43 -3.43 -8.75 0.58
N ILE A 44 -4.76 -8.86 0.49
CA ILE A 44 -5.54 -9.87 1.23
C ILE A 44 -5.06 -11.29 0.90
N HIS A 45 -4.82 -11.58 -0.39
CA HIS A 45 -4.27 -12.86 -0.82
C HIS A 45 -2.86 -13.11 -0.26
N ALA A 46 -1.99 -12.10 -0.31
CA ALA A 46 -0.62 -12.18 0.20
C ALA A 46 -0.58 -12.44 1.72
N THR A 47 -1.33 -11.67 2.50
CA THR A 47 -1.40 -11.83 3.96
C THR A 47 -1.99 -13.18 4.34
N ARG A 48 -3.00 -13.68 3.63
CA ARG A 48 -3.57 -15.03 3.89
C ARG A 48 -2.55 -16.14 3.64
N LEU A 49 -1.79 -16.06 2.55
CA LEU A 49 -0.72 -17.02 2.25
C LEU A 49 0.38 -16.99 3.32
N ALA A 50 0.79 -15.78 3.72
CA ALA A 50 1.79 -15.60 4.76
C ALA A 50 1.31 -16.17 6.10
N ASP A 51 0.06 -15.88 6.50
CA ASP A 51 -0.54 -16.35 7.76
C ASP A 51 -0.65 -17.89 7.78
N GLN A 52 -1.09 -18.49 6.67
CA GLN A 52 -1.17 -19.94 6.54
C GLN A 52 0.19 -20.61 6.74
N LEU A 53 1.24 -20.12 6.07
CA LEU A 53 2.58 -20.69 6.20
C LEU A 53 3.19 -20.41 7.57
N LEU A 54 3.01 -19.20 8.11
CA LEU A 54 3.54 -18.86 9.41
C LEU A 54 2.92 -19.73 10.50
N ARG A 55 1.61 -19.98 10.46
CA ARG A 55 0.92 -20.90 11.38
C ARG A 55 1.43 -22.33 11.28
N GLU A 56 1.74 -22.79 10.08
CA GLU A 56 2.36 -24.10 9.85
C GLU A 56 3.70 -24.21 10.58
N ILE A 57 4.56 -23.19 10.45
CA ILE A 57 5.90 -23.19 11.02
C ILE A 57 5.87 -23.06 12.55
N ILE A 58 5.15 -22.07 13.09
CA ILE A 58 5.13 -21.83 14.55
C ILE A 58 4.40 -22.93 15.34
N ALA A 59 3.70 -23.83 14.65
CA ALA A 59 3.12 -25.03 15.25
C ALA A 59 4.16 -26.14 15.47
N LEU A 60 5.33 -26.05 14.85
CA LEU A 60 6.40 -27.02 14.99
C LEU A 60 7.24 -26.76 16.25
N PRO A 61 7.84 -27.81 16.82
CA PRO A 61 8.88 -27.72 17.84
C PRO A 61 9.96 -26.67 17.53
N TYR A 62 10.57 -26.15 18.59
CA TYR A 62 11.69 -25.23 18.45
C TYR A 62 12.90 -25.86 17.75
N GLU A 63 13.14 -27.15 17.99
CA GLU A 63 14.28 -27.93 17.48
C GLU A 63 13.88 -29.42 17.56
N ASP A 64 14.33 -30.22 16.61
CA ASP A 64 14.18 -31.69 16.66
C ASP A 64 14.99 -32.28 17.83
N PRO A 65 14.36 -33.04 18.75
CA PRO A 65 15.09 -33.75 19.80
C PRO A 65 16.00 -34.89 19.31
N ASN A 66 15.89 -35.31 18.04
CA ASN A 66 16.59 -36.50 17.53
C ASN A 66 17.79 -36.17 16.64
N GLU A 67 17.83 -34.97 16.05
CA GLU A 67 18.94 -34.49 15.22
C GLU A 67 19.59 -33.22 15.82
N SER A 68 20.47 -32.55 15.08
CA SER A 68 21.33 -31.49 15.61
C SER A 68 20.84 -30.14 15.07
N ALA A 69 20.57 -29.16 15.94
CA ALA A 69 20.21 -27.80 15.53
C ALA A 69 21.15 -27.18 14.48
N VAL A 70 20.78 -27.37 13.22
CA VAL A 70 21.39 -26.75 12.05
C VAL A 70 20.26 -26.08 11.31
N PHE A 71 20.42 -24.81 10.98
CA PHE A 71 19.43 -24.12 10.17
C PHE A 71 19.30 -24.74 8.78
N GLY A 72 18.06 -25.04 8.40
CA GLY A 72 17.67 -25.58 7.11
C GLY A 72 17.58 -27.11 7.13
N SER A 73 16.98 -27.65 6.07
CA SER A 73 16.61 -29.07 6.05
C SER A 73 17.75 -30.04 6.30
N GLU A 74 17.49 -31.06 7.11
CA GLU A 74 18.45 -32.07 7.53
C GLU A 74 18.56 -33.26 6.57
N ALA A 75 19.53 -34.15 6.80
CA ALA A 75 19.85 -35.24 5.88
C ALA A 75 18.72 -36.28 5.77
N SER A 76 17.94 -36.47 6.85
CA SER A 76 16.78 -37.36 6.90
C SER A 76 15.57 -36.81 6.14
N GLU A 77 15.57 -35.51 5.84
CA GLU A 77 14.48 -34.80 5.18
C GLU A 77 14.66 -34.67 3.66
N LEU A 78 15.84 -35.07 3.16
CA LEU A 78 16.14 -35.09 1.74
C LEU A 78 15.54 -36.34 1.06
N PRO A 79 15.03 -36.22 -0.19
CA PRO A 79 14.95 -34.99 -0.98
C PRO A 79 13.73 -34.11 -0.63
N VAL A 80 13.94 -32.80 -0.56
CA VAL A 80 12.88 -31.81 -0.26
C VAL A 80 11.99 -31.57 -1.48
N ALA A 81 11.11 -32.54 -1.79
CA ALA A 81 10.11 -32.38 -2.85
C ALA A 81 8.94 -31.47 -2.42
N ASN A 82 8.62 -31.51 -1.14
CA ASN A 82 7.63 -30.69 -0.44
C ASN A 82 8.06 -30.56 1.04
N ARG A 83 7.20 -29.97 1.86
CA ARG A 83 7.45 -29.73 3.29
C ARG A 83 6.91 -30.81 4.20
N SER A 84 6.53 -31.99 3.67
CA SER A 84 5.84 -33.01 4.49
C SER A 84 6.70 -33.55 5.62
N ASN A 85 8.01 -33.54 5.43
CA ASN A 85 8.98 -34.09 6.37
C ASN A 85 9.49 -33.06 7.39
N PHE A 86 9.27 -31.76 7.14
CA PHE A 86 9.67 -30.69 8.04
C PHE A 86 8.94 -30.84 9.38
N ASP A 87 9.71 -31.01 10.43
CA ASP A 87 9.26 -31.36 11.75
C ASP A 87 9.75 -30.41 12.85
N ASP A 88 10.61 -29.43 12.53
CA ASP A 88 10.93 -28.30 13.39
C ASP A 88 10.91 -26.94 12.66
N VAL A 89 11.22 -25.88 13.40
CA VAL A 89 11.15 -24.50 12.87
C VAL A 89 12.30 -24.21 11.90
N ASP A 90 13.48 -24.80 12.10
CA ASP A 90 14.72 -24.50 11.37
C ASP A 90 14.69 -25.05 9.96
N ASP A 91 13.95 -26.12 9.69
CA ASP A 91 13.82 -26.73 8.36
C ASP A 91 13.39 -25.73 7.30
N TYR A 92 12.64 -24.71 7.71
CA TYR A 92 12.15 -23.64 6.84
C TYR A 92 13.18 -22.54 6.57
N HIS A 93 14.36 -22.58 7.19
CA HIS A 93 15.38 -21.56 6.98
C HIS A 93 15.81 -21.50 5.50
N ASN A 94 15.64 -20.33 4.88
CA ASN A 94 15.86 -20.07 3.46
C ASN A 94 14.93 -20.86 2.51
N TRP A 95 13.83 -21.44 3.02
CA TRP A 95 12.83 -22.09 2.18
C TRP A 95 12.17 -21.08 1.24
N GLN A 96 12.02 -21.44 -0.03
CA GLN A 96 11.38 -20.62 -1.05
C GLN A 96 10.62 -21.49 -2.03
N GLU A 97 9.48 -21.00 -2.52
CA GLU A 97 8.67 -21.79 -3.44
C GLU A 97 7.77 -20.93 -4.33
N THR A 98 7.69 -21.34 -5.60
CA THR A 98 6.91 -20.69 -6.66
C THR A 98 6.31 -21.78 -7.58
N PRO A 99 4.98 -21.88 -7.72
CA PRO A 99 3.95 -21.19 -6.94
C PRO A 99 3.83 -21.74 -5.51
N PRO A 100 3.20 -21.00 -4.57
CA PRO A 100 2.93 -21.49 -3.23
C PRO A 100 2.08 -22.77 -3.25
N ARG A 101 2.52 -23.80 -2.52
CA ARG A 101 1.82 -25.09 -2.38
C ARG A 101 1.52 -25.40 -0.92
N ASP A 102 0.53 -26.24 -0.64
CA ASP A 102 0.32 -26.74 0.73
C ASP A 102 1.49 -27.65 1.19
N LYS A 103 1.49 -28.07 2.48
CA LYS A 103 2.52 -28.96 3.06
C LYS A 103 2.72 -30.25 2.24
N ASN A 104 1.67 -30.74 1.58
CA ASN A 104 1.69 -31.97 0.80
C ASN A 104 2.14 -31.75 -0.65
N GLY A 105 2.31 -30.51 -1.09
CA GLY A 105 2.70 -30.16 -2.45
C GLY A 105 1.54 -29.92 -3.42
N ASN A 106 0.31 -29.72 -2.93
CA ASN A 106 -0.82 -29.32 -3.78
C ASN A 106 -0.79 -27.81 -4.06
N ASP A 107 -1.08 -27.42 -5.30
CA ASP A 107 -1.14 -26.02 -5.71
C ASP A 107 -2.27 -25.25 -4.99
N LEU A 108 -1.94 -24.08 -4.45
CA LEU A 108 -2.88 -23.17 -3.80
C LEU A 108 -3.57 -22.21 -4.80
N GLY A 109 -3.21 -22.26 -6.08
CA GLY A 109 -3.83 -21.48 -7.15
C GLY A 109 -3.23 -20.09 -7.36
N TYR A 110 -2.02 -19.84 -6.84
CA TYR A 110 -1.33 -18.56 -6.89
C TYR A 110 -0.17 -18.59 -7.90
N SER A 111 -0.49 -18.83 -9.18
CA SER A 111 0.49 -18.93 -10.25
C SER A 111 1.39 -17.69 -10.34
N GLY A 112 2.71 -17.91 -10.31
CA GLY A 112 3.75 -16.88 -10.40
C GLY A 112 3.98 -16.08 -9.12
N TRP A 113 3.20 -16.33 -8.06
CA TRP A 113 3.50 -15.83 -6.72
C TRP A 113 4.62 -16.66 -6.12
N GLN A 114 5.30 -16.10 -5.14
CA GLN A 114 6.35 -16.75 -4.40
C GLN A 114 6.15 -16.50 -2.91
N TRP A 115 6.49 -17.46 -2.08
CA TRP A 115 6.79 -17.19 -0.68
C TRP A 115 8.22 -17.58 -0.34
N SER A 116 8.75 -16.98 0.70
CA SER A 116 10.07 -17.29 1.25
C SER A 116 10.05 -17.20 2.77
N VAL A 117 10.86 -18.00 3.42
CA VAL A 117 10.98 -18.05 4.87
C VAL A 117 12.42 -17.78 5.29
N GLN A 118 12.57 -16.93 6.29
CA GLN A 118 13.82 -16.70 6.99
C GLN A 118 13.62 -17.04 8.46
N VAL A 119 14.52 -17.86 9.00
CA VAL A 119 14.56 -18.15 10.43
C VAL A 119 15.85 -17.60 11.01
N ALA A 120 15.80 -16.96 12.17
CA ALA A 120 16.99 -16.42 12.84
C ALA A 120 16.86 -16.51 14.36
N TYR A 121 17.98 -16.65 15.06
CA TYR A 121 18.00 -16.44 16.51
C TYR A 121 17.77 -14.96 16.82
N VAL A 122 17.07 -14.67 17.91
CA VAL A 122 16.85 -13.30 18.38
C VAL A 122 17.15 -13.16 19.86
N ASP A 123 17.45 -11.94 20.29
CA ASP A 123 17.61 -11.63 21.71
C ASP A 123 16.24 -11.70 22.42
N PRO A 124 16.05 -12.55 23.45
CA PRO A 124 14.80 -12.58 24.20
C PRO A 124 14.47 -11.26 24.92
N ALA A 125 15.47 -10.41 25.18
CA ALA A 125 15.26 -9.06 25.72
C ALA A 125 14.86 -8.05 24.63
N SER A 126 15.10 -8.36 23.35
CA SER A 126 14.77 -7.50 22.21
C SER A 126 14.49 -8.35 20.95
N LEU A 127 13.21 -8.70 20.75
CA LEU A 127 12.78 -9.62 19.68
C LEU A 127 13.03 -9.11 18.25
N THR A 128 13.37 -7.83 18.08
CA THR A 128 13.76 -7.24 16.79
C THR A 128 15.27 -7.28 16.55
N SER A 129 16.07 -7.68 17.54
CA SER A 129 17.52 -7.79 17.43
C SER A 129 17.91 -9.24 17.13
N ILE A 130 18.47 -9.45 15.93
CA ILE A 130 19.04 -10.74 15.53
C ILE A 130 20.25 -11.06 16.42
N SER A 131 20.28 -12.29 16.93
CA SER A 131 21.38 -12.85 17.70
C SER A 131 22.24 -13.75 16.82
N ALA A 132 23.56 -13.74 17.05
CA ALA A 132 24.49 -14.66 16.38
C ALA A 132 24.53 -16.06 17.02
N SER A 133 23.91 -16.22 18.19
CA SER A 133 23.86 -17.48 18.94
C SER A 133 22.44 -17.80 19.39
N ASP A 134 22.17 -19.07 19.63
CA ASP A 134 20.91 -19.52 20.22
C ASP A 134 20.76 -18.98 21.66
N LEU A 135 19.71 -18.18 21.87
CA LEU A 135 19.31 -17.63 23.18
C LEU A 135 17.94 -18.16 23.63
N GLY A 136 17.45 -19.25 23.02
CA GLY A 136 16.19 -19.92 23.32
C GLY A 136 14.96 -19.32 22.62
N VAL A 137 15.16 -18.45 21.62
CA VAL A 137 14.11 -17.83 20.81
C VAL A 137 14.55 -17.74 19.34
N LYS A 138 13.70 -18.24 18.44
CA LYS A 138 13.81 -18.15 16.99
C LYS A 138 12.72 -17.21 16.47
N GLN A 139 13.09 -16.28 15.61
CA GLN A 139 12.17 -15.50 14.79
C GLN A 139 11.96 -16.22 13.46
N VAL A 140 10.71 -16.28 13.01
CA VAL A 140 10.29 -16.79 11.71
C VAL A 140 9.69 -15.65 10.92
N MET A 141 10.29 -15.30 9.78
CA MET A 141 9.81 -14.27 8.88
C MET A 141 9.35 -14.91 7.57
N VAL A 142 8.06 -14.78 7.26
CA VAL A 142 7.47 -15.22 6.00
C VAL A 142 7.27 -14.00 5.11
N SER A 143 7.82 -14.02 3.90
CA SER A 143 7.60 -13.00 2.88
C SER A 143 6.85 -13.59 1.69
N VAL A 144 5.84 -12.89 1.19
CA VAL A 144 5.07 -13.26 0.00
C VAL A 144 5.28 -12.20 -1.07
N ILE A 145 5.64 -12.65 -2.28
CA ILE A 145 5.94 -11.80 -3.43
C ILE A 145 4.95 -12.15 -4.55
N ARG A 146 4.36 -11.11 -5.14
CA ARG A 146 3.47 -11.23 -6.29
C ARG A 146 4.29 -11.08 -7.58
N PRO A 147 3.91 -11.74 -8.71
CA PRO A 147 4.57 -11.52 -9.98
C PRO A 147 4.61 -10.02 -10.34
N GLY A 148 5.81 -9.51 -10.63
CA GLY A 148 6.03 -8.12 -11.03
C GLY A 148 6.13 -7.09 -9.90
N THR A 149 6.15 -7.50 -8.64
CA THR A 149 6.42 -6.63 -7.47
C THR A 149 7.58 -7.16 -6.62
N THR A 150 8.04 -6.39 -5.64
CA THR A 150 9.17 -6.77 -4.77
C THR A 150 8.73 -7.53 -3.51
N ILE A 151 7.71 -7.08 -2.78
CA ILE A 151 7.08 -7.78 -1.64
C ILE A 151 5.60 -7.38 -1.59
N ALA A 152 4.69 -8.35 -1.39
CA ALA A 152 3.24 -8.15 -1.28
C ALA A 152 2.72 -8.28 0.17
N ALA A 153 3.35 -9.11 1.01
CA ALA A 153 3.11 -9.17 2.46
C ALA A 153 4.34 -9.74 3.17
N GLN A 154 4.52 -9.39 4.45
CA GLN A 154 5.56 -9.96 5.31
C GLN A 154 4.99 -10.14 6.72
N LEU A 155 5.08 -11.35 7.27
CA LEU A 155 4.65 -11.66 8.63
C LEU A 155 5.80 -12.24 9.44
N VAL A 156 5.80 -11.93 10.73
CA VAL A 156 6.82 -12.38 11.68
C VAL A 156 6.14 -13.12 12.82
N GLY A 157 6.70 -14.26 13.21
CA GLY A 157 6.33 -15.01 14.41
C GLY A 157 7.57 -15.43 15.19
N TYR A 158 7.35 -15.93 16.40
CA TYR A 158 8.43 -16.35 17.29
C TYR A 158 8.14 -17.72 17.88
N GLN A 159 9.18 -18.55 18.00
CA GLN A 159 9.15 -19.81 18.72
C GLN A 159 10.19 -19.81 19.83
N SER A 160 9.86 -20.40 20.99
CA SER A 160 10.78 -20.51 22.13
C SER A 160 10.92 -21.94 22.63
N GLN A 161 12.13 -22.29 23.08
CA GLN A 161 12.42 -23.56 23.77
C GLN A 161 11.59 -23.78 25.05
N SER A 162 11.19 -22.70 25.74
CA SER A 162 10.59 -22.77 27.08
C SER A 162 9.07 -23.03 27.10
N SER A 163 8.48 -23.48 25.98
CA SER A 163 7.03 -23.79 25.83
C SER A 163 6.06 -22.66 26.19
N SER A 164 6.54 -21.43 26.34
CA SER A 164 5.66 -20.26 26.25
C SER A 164 5.67 -19.87 24.78
N THR A 165 4.72 -20.42 24.01
CA THR A 165 4.39 -19.92 22.68
C THR A 165 4.00 -18.46 22.86
N TYR A 166 4.98 -17.55 22.78
CA TYR A 166 4.71 -16.16 22.51
C TYR A 166 4.28 -16.10 21.06
N ALA A 167 3.06 -16.57 20.79
CA ALA A 167 2.23 -15.91 19.80
C ALA A 167 1.92 -14.53 20.37
N SER A 168 2.96 -13.68 20.46
CA SER A 168 2.70 -12.36 20.00
C SER A 168 2.28 -12.60 18.56
N SER A 169 0.97 -12.45 18.33
CA SER A 169 0.53 -11.57 17.27
C SER A 169 1.14 -10.17 17.54
N GLY A 170 2.46 -10.08 17.72
CA GLY A 170 3.26 -9.03 17.17
C GLY A 170 3.21 -9.34 15.69
N ILE A 171 2.04 -9.04 15.13
CA ILE A 171 2.05 -8.22 13.95
C ILE A 171 3.07 -7.15 14.32
N ASP A 172 4.29 -7.29 13.81
CA ASP A 172 5.13 -6.13 13.62
C ASP A 172 4.32 -5.29 12.62
N THR A 173 3.35 -4.53 13.15
CA THR A 173 2.47 -3.66 12.39
C THR A 173 3.30 -2.47 11.96
N THR A 174 4.29 -2.68 11.09
CA THR A 174 4.22 -1.97 9.82
C THR A 174 3.12 -2.59 8.93
N ASP A 175 2.64 -3.78 9.28
CA ASP A 175 1.53 -4.50 8.65
C ASP A 175 0.14 -4.15 9.22
N PHE A 176 -0.44 -3.09 8.66
CA PHE A 176 -1.83 -2.70 8.83
C PHE A 176 -2.81 -3.66 8.10
N ASP A 177 -3.94 -4.05 8.70
CA ASP A 177 -5.01 -4.84 8.04
C ASP A 177 -5.77 -3.95 7.02
N PRO A 178 -5.61 -4.16 5.70
CA PRO A 178 -6.21 -3.29 4.68
C PRO A 178 -7.75 -3.32 4.66
N SER A 179 -8.38 -4.32 5.31
CA SER A 179 -9.84 -4.31 5.50
C SER A 179 -10.31 -3.25 6.49
N THR A 180 -9.38 -2.68 7.26
CA THR A 180 -9.62 -1.58 8.20
C THR A 180 -9.10 -0.22 7.71
N ASN A 181 -8.53 -0.14 6.50
CA ASN A 181 -7.85 1.07 5.98
C ASN A 181 -8.82 2.22 5.85
N ARG A 182 -8.52 3.33 6.52
CA ARG A 182 -9.32 4.53 6.44
C ARG A 182 -8.68 5.49 5.46
N PRO A 183 -9.46 6.10 4.56
CA PRO A 183 -8.88 7.04 3.61
C PRO A 183 -8.24 8.22 4.35
N PRO A 184 -7.17 8.79 3.80
CA PRO A 184 -6.54 9.97 4.36
C PRO A 184 -7.49 11.17 4.36
N LEU A 185 -7.14 12.21 5.11
CA LEU A 185 -7.80 13.51 5.04
C LEU A 185 -6.91 14.48 4.27
N ALA A 186 -7.34 14.86 3.06
CA ALA A 186 -6.64 15.85 2.25
C ALA A 186 -6.92 17.27 2.75
N ASN A 187 -5.87 18.00 3.13
CA ASN A 187 -5.98 19.38 3.60
C ASN A 187 -5.24 20.32 2.64
N LEU A 188 -5.99 20.91 1.70
CA LEU A 188 -5.46 21.86 0.74
C LEU A 188 -5.52 23.27 1.32
N ARG A 189 -4.36 23.92 1.39
CA ARG A 189 -4.24 25.34 1.71
C ARG A 189 -3.46 26.07 0.62
N CYS A 190 -3.74 27.36 0.47
CA CYS A 190 -3.01 28.25 -0.42
C CYS A 190 -2.90 29.64 0.21
N GLU A 191 -1.97 30.45 -0.31
CA GLU A 191 -1.77 31.82 0.17
C GLU A 191 -2.84 32.81 -0.32
N SER A 192 -3.42 32.57 -1.50
CA SER A 192 -4.49 33.42 -2.05
C SER A 192 -5.44 32.62 -2.92
N PHE A 193 -6.72 33.03 -2.92
CA PHE A 193 -7.79 32.47 -3.74
C PHE A 193 -8.09 33.30 -4.99
N ALA A 194 -7.43 34.45 -5.13
CA ALA A 194 -7.60 35.37 -6.25
C ALA A 194 -6.32 36.14 -6.53
N VAL A 195 -5.84 36.14 -7.78
CA VAL A 195 -4.58 36.77 -8.17
C VAL A 195 -4.62 37.33 -9.60
N PRO A 196 -3.84 38.37 -9.92
CA PRO A 196 -3.60 38.78 -11.30
C PRO A 196 -2.88 37.69 -12.12
N SER A 197 -3.05 37.71 -13.44
CA SER A 197 -2.22 36.90 -14.36
C SER A 197 -0.73 37.08 -14.08
N GLY A 198 0.05 35.99 -14.18
CA GLY A 198 1.49 35.97 -13.92
C GLY A 198 1.87 35.87 -12.43
N SER A 199 0.90 35.79 -11.52
CA SER A 199 1.18 35.66 -10.08
C SER A 199 1.52 34.23 -9.69
N THR A 200 2.50 34.07 -8.79
CA THR A 200 2.85 32.79 -8.17
C THR A 200 2.13 32.63 -6.84
N ILE A 201 1.43 31.52 -6.65
CA ILE A 201 0.79 31.13 -5.39
C ILE A 201 1.57 29.95 -4.79
N LYS A 202 1.80 30.00 -3.48
CA LYS A 202 2.25 28.83 -2.72
C LYS A 202 1.05 28.03 -2.21
N PHE A 203 1.17 26.73 -2.32
CA PHE A 203 0.24 25.75 -1.78
C PHE A 203 0.88 24.96 -0.64
N ASP A 204 0.03 24.38 0.22
CA ASP A 204 0.48 23.60 1.36
C ASP A 204 -0.51 22.45 1.64
N ALA A 205 0.00 21.22 1.59
CA ALA A 205 -0.69 20.00 1.99
C ALA A 205 -0.17 19.39 3.29
N SER A 206 0.74 20.06 4.01
CA SER A 206 1.40 19.55 5.23
C SER A 206 0.46 19.22 6.39
N GLN A 207 -0.77 19.72 6.33
CA GLN A 207 -1.82 19.45 7.32
C GLN A 207 -2.75 18.30 6.90
N SER A 208 -2.42 17.60 5.82
CA SER A 208 -3.09 16.35 5.45
C SER A 208 -2.63 15.26 6.41
N SER A 209 -3.53 14.35 6.75
CA SER A 209 -3.27 13.35 7.78
C SER A 209 -3.96 12.05 7.44
N ASP A 210 -3.31 10.94 7.73
CA ASP A 210 -3.94 9.65 7.69
C ASP A 210 -4.46 9.26 9.09
N PRO A 211 -5.72 8.81 9.24
CA PRO A 211 -6.23 8.35 10.53
C PRO A 211 -5.45 7.17 11.12
N ASP A 212 -4.82 6.36 10.26
CA ASP A 212 -4.04 5.17 10.60
C ASP A 212 -2.54 5.49 10.77
N GLY A 213 -2.13 6.73 10.47
CA GLY A 213 -0.76 7.23 10.68
C GLY A 213 0.19 6.96 9.52
N ASP A 214 -0.34 6.56 8.37
CA ASP A 214 0.42 6.21 7.19
C ASP A 214 1.13 7.40 6.50
N ALA A 215 2.22 7.08 5.80
CA ALA A 215 2.95 8.04 4.99
C ALA A 215 2.18 8.40 3.72
N LEU A 216 2.07 9.70 3.42
CA LEU A 216 1.19 10.20 2.36
C LEU A 216 1.97 10.63 1.11
N ASN A 217 1.41 10.29 -0.05
CA ASN A 217 1.81 10.82 -1.34
C ASN A 217 0.82 11.91 -1.79
N PHE A 218 1.33 12.92 -2.49
CA PHE A 218 0.57 14.09 -2.91
C PHE A 218 0.58 14.19 -4.43
N VAL A 219 -0.58 14.48 -5.02
CA VAL A 219 -0.74 14.78 -6.44
C VAL A 219 -1.56 16.05 -6.57
N TRP A 220 -0.95 17.06 -7.16
CA TRP A 220 -1.57 18.35 -7.44
C TRP A 220 -1.91 18.44 -8.92
N ASN A 221 -3.08 18.99 -9.23
CA ASN A 221 -3.45 19.47 -10.55
C ASN A 221 -3.94 20.91 -10.41
N PHE A 222 -3.29 21.86 -11.09
CA PHE A 222 -3.62 23.28 -10.93
C PHE A 222 -4.80 23.74 -11.81
N GLY A 223 -5.37 22.85 -12.63
CA GLY A 223 -6.52 23.15 -13.49
C GLY A 223 -6.17 23.88 -14.79
N ASP A 224 -4.89 24.15 -15.03
CA ASP A 224 -4.35 24.76 -16.25
C ASP A 224 -3.49 23.78 -17.09
N GLY A 225 -3.48 22.50 -16.70
CA GLY A 225 -2.68 21.44 -17.31
C GLY A 225 -1.35 21.16 -16.59
N SER A 226 -0.97 21.98 -15.62
CA SER A 226 0.22 21.76 -14.79
C SER A 226 -0.07 20.89 -13.57
N SER A 227 0.96 20.18 -13.07
CA SER A 227 0.85 19.30 -11.91
C SER A 227 2.10 19.32 -11.03
N SER A 228 2.00 18.80 -9.81
CA SER A 228 3.13 18.66 -8.87
C SER A 228 2.91 17.48 -7.92
N THR A 229 3.99 16.99 -7.32
CA THR A 229 3.97 15.94 -6.28
C THR A 229 4.60 16.38 -4.97
N LEU A 230 4.99 17.66 -4.85
CA LEU A 230 5.57 18.21 -3.63
C LEU A 230 4.49 18.43 -2.57
N VAL A 231 4.87 18.34 -1.28
CA VAL A 231 3.96 18.64 -0.16
C VAL A 231 3.52 20.11 -0.17
N ALA A 232 4.42 21.02 -0.54
CA ALA A 232 4.18 22.46 -0.58
C ALA A 232 4.73 23.08 -1.87
N PRO A 233 4.05 22.89 -3.02
CA PRO A 233 4.51 23.43 -4.30
C PRO A 233 4.20 24.92 -4.43
N THR A 234 4.88 25.58 -5.35
CA THR A 234 4.50 26.90 -5.88
C THR A 234 4.06 26.76 -7.32
N HIS A 235 3.03 27.50 -7.72
CA HIS A 235 2.55 27.51 -9.10
C HIS A 235 2.22 28.91 -9.59
N THR A 236 2.55 29.20 -10.84
CA THR A 236 2.29 30.50 -11.48
C THR A 236 1.12 30.37 -12.44
N PHE A 237 0.04 31.11 -12.18
CA PHE A 237 -1.13 31.10 -13.04
C PHE A 237 -1.01 32.14 -14.14
N THR A 238 -1.34 31.76 -15.37
CA THR A 238 -1.39 32.68 -16.52
C THR A 238 -2.80 32.69 -17.08
N ASN A 239 -3.36 33.89 -17.25
CA ASN A 239 -4.64 34.10 -17.92
C ASN A 239 -4.41 34.84 -19.24
N THR A 240 -4.68 34.18 -20.36
CA THR A 240 -4.59 34.77 -21.70
C THR A 240 -5.95 35.23 -22.23
N ALA A 241 -7.02 35.08 -21.46
CA ALA A 241 -8.35 35.52 -21.83
C ALA A 241 -8.57 37.00 -21.48
N ALA A 242 -9.49 37.65 -22.20
CA ALA A 242 -9.88 39.05 -21.94
C ALA A 242 -10.80 39.22 -20.71
N GLN A 243 -11.06 38.14 -19.98
CA GLN A 243 -11.94 38.08 -18.81
C GLN A 243 -11.30 37.21 -17.73
N ASP A 244 -11.73 37.41 -16.49
CA ASP A 244 -11.29 36.62 -15.34
C ASP A 244 -11.64 35.15 -15.55
N VAL A 245 -10.71 34.26 -15.20
CA VAL A 245 -10.88 32.80 -15.27
C VAL A 245 -10.80 32.19 -13.89
N SER A 246 -11.48 31.06 -13.70
CA SER A 246 -11.37 30.26 -12.47
C SER A 246 -10.62 28.97 -12.78
N CYS A 247 -9.46 28.78 -12.15
CA CYS A 247 -8.69 27.55 -12.21
C CYS A 247 -9.07 26.67 -11.02
N LEU A 248 -9.56 25.46 -11.30
CA LEU A 248 -9.91 24.49 -10.25
C LEU A 248 -8.67 23.70 -9.86
N VAL A 249 -8.07 24.05 -8.72
CA VAL A 249 -6.92 23.32 -8.17
C VAL A 249 -7.43 22.09 -7.44
N GLU A 250 -6.83 20.94 -7.70
CA GLU A 250 -7.16 19.65 -7.10
C GLU A 250 -5.93 19.10 -6.37
N LEU A 251 -6.13 18.66 -5.14
CA LEU A 251 -5.16 17.91 -4.34
C LEU A 251 -5.71 16.52 -4.09
N THR A 252 -5.00 15.50 -4.55
CA THR A 252 -5.24 14.10 -4.19
C THR A 252 -4.13 13.62 -3.28
N VAL A 253 -4.52 13.10 -2.12
CA VAL A 253 -3.63 12.52 -1.12
C VAL A 253 -3.87 11.02 -1.09
N VAL A 254 -2.81 10.23 -1.18
CA VAL A 254 -2.87 8.77 -1.31
C VAL A 254 -1.97 8.12 -0.27
N ASP A 255 -2.49 7.14 0.46
CA ASP A 255 -1.71 6.31 1.36
C ASP A 255 -0.95 5.19 0.61
N PRO A 256 -0.06 4.42 1.27
CA PRO A 256 0.69 3.33 0.63
C PRO A 256 -0.19 2.13 0.24
N PHE A 257 -1.43 2.10 0.73
CA PHE A 257 -2.39 1.00 0.59
C PHE A 257 -3.47 1.30 -0.46
N GLY A 258 -3.39 2.47 -1.08
CA GLY A 258 -4.21 2.91 -2.20
C GLY A 258 -5.51 3.60 -1.81
N ALA A 259 -5.80 3.83 -0.53
CA ALA A 259 -6.92 4.72 -0.21
C ALA A 259 -6.47 6.17 -0.40
N SER A 260 -7.43 6.98 -0.84
CA SER A 260 -7.15 8.35 -1.22
C SER A 260 -8.29 9.28 -0.84
N ASN A 261 -7.95 10.55 -0.75
CA ASN A 261 -8.91 11.62 -0.59
C ASN A 261 -8.52 12.79 -1.48
N THR A 262 -9.51 13.36 -2.13
CA THR A 262 -9.34 14.47 -3.06
C THR A 262 -10.12 15.67 -2.55
N THR A 263 -9.47 16.83 -2.57
CA THR A 263 -10.09 18.12 -2.27
C THR A 263 -9.78 19.11 -3.38
N THR A 264 -10.71 20.02 -3.63
CA THR A 264 -10.61 20.99 -4.72
C THR A 264 -10.80 22.41 -4.22
N LEU A 265 -10.08 23.35 -4.83
CA LEU A 265 -10.16 24.76 -4.51
C LEU A 265 -10.13 25.61 -5.78
N PRO A 266 -11.15 26.45 -6.03
CA PRO A 266 -11.11 27.40 -7.14
C PRO A 266 -10.21 28.60 -6.83
N ILE A 267 -9.34 28.94 -7.79
CA ILE A 267 -8.52 30.15 -7.79
C ILE A 267 -9.01 31.07 -8.90
N ALA A 268 -9.35 32.31 -8.58
CA ALA A 268 -9.68 33.33 -9.57
C ALA A 268 -8.38 33.96 -10.12
N VAL A 269 -8.24 34.01 -11.44
CA VAL A 269 -7.10 34.61 -12.13
C VAL A 269 -7.62 35.77 -12.97
N PHE A 270 -7.31 36.99 -12.56
CA PHE A 270 -7.79 38.19 -13.23
C PHE A 270 -7.12 38.38 -14.59
N ALA A 271 -7.87 38.89 -15.57
CA ALA A 271 -7.29 39.33 -16.83
C ALA A 271 -6.32 40.51 -16.61
N GLU A 272 -5.33 40.64 -17.50
CA GLU A 272 -4.41 41.81 -17.50
C GLU A 272 -5.11 43.11 -17.93
#